data_AF-A0A7V9L3E6-F1
#
_entry.id   AF-A0A7V9L3E6-F1
#
_cell.length_a   1.000
_cell.length_b   1.000
_cell.length_c   1.000
_cell.angle_alpha   90.00
_cell.angle_beta   90.00
_cell.angle_gamma   90.00
#
_symmetry.space_group_name_H-M   'P 1'
#
loop_
_entity.id
_entity.type
_entity.pdbx_description
1 polymer ?
#
loop_
_entity_poly.entity_id
_entity_poly.type
_entity_poly.pdbx_seq_one_letter_code
_entity_poly.pdbx_strand_id
1 'polypeptide(L)'
;MRHALIGLIWFAGCVTPSIPIPPPDPSSMTFKVLDVGEPGSRASFSYLPDANYSEATVFVFNRDRGIGIITTASVDGSVGETAPVGADLGEQIVVTFERDDQTVSTCIRLREGAQSATDYCSP
;
A
#
# COMPACT_ATOMS: atom_id res chain seq x y z
N MET A 1 -34.05 53.05 22.50
CA MET A 1 -34.07 51.64 22.07
C MET A 1 -33.34 51.53 20.75
N ARG A 2 -32.12 50.98 20.74
CA ARG A 2 -31.35 50.68 19.53
C ARG A 2 -30.69 49.33 19.77
N HIS A 3 -31.29 48.30 19.22
CA HIS A 3 -30.79 46.93 19.26
C HIS A 3 -29.77 46.81 18.12
N ALA A 4 -28.50 46.53 18.44
CA ALA A 4 -27.49 46.19 17.44
C ALA A 4 -27.37 44.67 17.38
N LEU A 5 -27.63 44.13 16.19
CA LEU A 5 -27.68 42.70 15.87
C LEU A 5 -26.33 42.01 16.12
N ILE A 6 -26.42 40.84 16.76
CA ILE A 6 -25.38 39.83 16.85
C ILE A 6 -25.26 39.15 15.48
N GLY A 7 -24.13 39.35 14.79
CA GLY A 7 -23.78 38.67 13.55
C GLY A 7 -23.21 37.27 13.83
N LEU A 8 -24.01 36.24 13.61
CA LEU A 8 -23.61 34.84 13.71
C LEU A 8 -22.93 34.43 12.38
N ILE A 9 -21.60 34.44 12.33
CA ILE A 9 -20.82 33.97 11.18
C ILE A 9 -20.81 32.44 11.22
N TRP A 10 -21.66 31.81 10.41
CA TRP A 10 -21.60 30.38 10.11
C TRP A 10 -20.45 30.14 9.13
N PHE A 11 -19.32 29.63 9.62
CA PHE A 11 -18.36 28.93 8.78
C PHE A 11 -18.96 27.58 8.36
N ALA A 12 -19.73 27.58 7.29
CA ALA A 12 -20.06 26.36 6.56
C ALA A 12 -18.80 25.90 5.81
N GLY A 13 -17.85 25.29 6.53
CA GLY A 13 -16.78 24.53 5.89
C GLY A 13 -17.40 23.35 5.16
N CYS A 14 -17.19 23.26 3.85
CA CYS A 14 -17.46 22.02 3.12
C CYS A 14 -16.54 20.95 3.69
N VAL A 15 -17.05 20.12 4.61
CA VAL A 15 -16.41 18.86 4.95
C VAL A 15 -16.62 17.95 3.75
N THR A 16 -15.69 17.94 2.81
CA THR A 16 -15.70 16.92 1.76
C THR A 16 -15.40 15.60 2.44
N PRO A 17 -16.36 14.65 2.51
CA PRO A 17 -16.07 13.35 3.10
C PRO A 17 -14.92 12.71 2.33
N SER A 18 -13.89 12.23 3.04
CA SER A 18 -12.82 11.45 2.42
C SER A 18 -13.44 10.19 1.83
N ILE A 19 -13.32 10.00 0.52
CA ILE A 19 -13.70 8.74 -0.12
C ILE A 19 -12.64 7.72 0.31
N PRO A 20 -13.04 6.57 0.88
CA PRO A 20 -12.09 5.51 1.20
C PRO A 20 -11.32 5.06 -0.04
N ILE A 21 -10.00 5.03 0.03
CA ILE A 21 -9.16 4.47 -1.03
C ILE A 21 -9.35 2.94 -1.06
N PRO A 22 -9.40 2.33 -2.25
CA PRO A 22 -9.46 0.88 -2.34
C PRO A 22 -8.16 0.25 -1.80
N PRO A 23 -8.16 -1.03 -1.43
CA PRO A 23 -6.92 -1.76 -1.21
C PRO A 23 -6.09 -1.90 -2.49
N PRO A 24 -4.75 -2.05 -2.38
CA PRO A 24 -3.88 -2.27 -3.54
C PRO A 24 -4.27 -3.53 -4.31
N ASP A 25 -4.38 -3.43 -5.64
CA ASP A 25 -4.76 -4.57 -6.48
C ASP A 25 -3.58 -5.52 -6.66
N PRO A 26 -3.69 -6.82 -6.27
CA PRO A 26 -2.66 -7.81 -6.55
C PRO A 26 -2.23 -7.87 -8.01
N SER A 27 -3.14 -7.64 -8.96
CA SER A 27 -2.81 -7.74 -10.39
C SER A 27 -1.82 -6.66 -10.85
N SER A 28 -1.73 -5.56 -10.09
CA SER A 28 -0.79 -4.46 -10.30
C SER A 28 0.53 -4.63 -9.53
N MET A 29 0.63 -5.65 -8.67
CA MET A 29 1.84 -6.00 -7.92
C MET A 29 2.72 -6.93 -8.76
N THR A 30 4.01 -6.60 -8.86
CA THR A 30 5.02 -7.49 -9.43
C THR A 30 6.09 -7.78 -8.39
N PHE A 31 6.46 -9.05 -8.26
CA PHE A 31 7.62 -9.47 -7.46
C PHE A 31 8.65 -10.17 -8.33
N LYS A 32 9.91 -9.84 -8.10
CA LYS A 32 11.06 -10.54 -8.67
C LYS A 32 11.78 -11.28 -7.55
N VAL A 33 11.73 -12.61 -7.58
CA VAL A 33 12.34 -13.46 -6.56
C VAL A 33 13.76 -13.82 -6.99
N LEU A 34 14.68 -13.71 -6.05
CA LEU A 34 16.11 -13.98 -6.17
C LEU A 34 16.42 -15.18 -5.29
N ASP A 35 17.33 -16.04 -5.76
CA ASP A 35 17.86 -17.15 -4.95
C ASP A 35 16.76 -18.14 -4.48
N VAL A 36 15.79 -18.43 -5.37
CA VAL A 36 14.59 -19.26 -5.09
C VAL A 36 14.94 -20.62 -4.46
N GLY A 37 14.28 -20.97 -3.36
CA GLY A 37 14.47 -22.24 -2.65
C GLY A 37 15.72 -22.34 -1.78
N GLU A 38 16.55 -21.29 -1.73
CA GLU A 38 17.74 -21.23 -0.89
C GLU A 38 17.46 -20.53 0.46
N PRO A 39 18.23 -20.79 1.53
CA PRO A 39 18.10 -20.12 2.83
C PRO A 39 18.19 -18.58 2.80
N GLY A 40 18.62 -18.00 1.66
CA GLY A 40 18.74 -16.57 1.40
C GLY A 40 17.76 -16.04 0.35
N SER A 41 16.69 -16.76 0.02
CA SER A 41 15.68 -16.32 -0.95
C SER A 41 15.11 -14.95 -0.56
N ARG A 42 15.00 -14.06 -1.55
CA ARG A 42 14.59 -12.66 -1.40
C ARG A 42 13.67 -12.23 -2.53
N ALA A 43 12.83 -11.23 -2.32
CA ALA A 43 11.97 -10.67 -3.35
C ALA A 43 12.04 -9.14 -3.40
N SER A 44 12.13 -8.58 -4.61
CA SER A 44 11.95 -7.15 -4.86
C SER A 44 10.52 -6.89 -5.34
N PHE A 45 9.90 -5.80 -4.86
CA PHE A 45 8.53 -5.42 -5.18
C PHE A 45 8.49 -4.29 -6.23
N SER A 46 7.43 -4.23 -7.02
CA SER A 46 7.06 -3.07 -7.84
C SER A 46 5.54 -2.99 -7.98
N TYR A 47 5.02 -1.78 -8.23
CA TYR A 47 3.59 -1.51 -8.37
C TYR A 47 3.34 -0.55 -9.53
N LEU A 48 2.34 -0.84 -10.35
CA LEU A 48 1.92 0.04 -11.45
C LEU A 48 1.36 1.38 -10.91
N PRO A 49 1.40 2.47 -11.70
CA PRO A 49 0.84 3.75 -11.28
C PRO A 49 -0.63 3.66 -10.85
N ASP A 50 -0.95 4.28 -9.71
CA ASP A 50 -2.32 4.47 -9.20
C ASP A 50 -2.35 5.74 -8.34
N ALA A 51 -3.03 6.78 -8.85
CA ALA A 51 -3.06 8.09 -8.22
C ALA A 51 -3.63 8.09 -6.79
N ASN A 52 -4.40 7.07 -6.39
CA ASN A 52 -4.89 6.92 -5.02
C ASN A 52 -3.74 6.79 -4.00
N TYR A 53 -2.57 6.33 -4.46
CA TYR A 53 -1.39 6.04 -3.66
C TYR A 53 -0.24 7.03 -3.89
N SER A 54 -0.51 8.18 -4.51
CA SER A 54 0.48 9.24 -4.73
C SER A 54 1.22 9.57 -3.43
N GLU A 55 2.56 9.47 -3.48
CA GLU A 55 3.48 9.79 -2.38
C GLU A 55 3.23 9.00 -1.08
N ALA A 56 2.47 7.90 -1.15
CA ALA A 56 2.19 7.06 0.02
C ALA A 56 3.47 6.41 0.57
N THR A 57 3.52 6.23 1.90
CA THR A 57 4.50 5.36 2.53
C THR A 57 4.09 3.91 2.26
N VAL A 58 5.00 3.12 1.71
CA VAL A 58 4.73 1.74 1.29
C VAL A 58 5.51 0.78 2.17
N PHE A 59 4.78 -0.15 2.79
CA PHE A 59 5.35 -1.24 3.57
C PHE A 59 5.21 -2.53 2.78
N VAL A 60 6.32 -3.25 2.60
CA VAL A 60 6.32 -4.62 2.06
C VAL A 60 6.80 -5.53 3.17
N PHE A 61 5.86 -6.28 3.75
CA PHE A 61 6.09 -7.08 4.95
C PHE A 61 5.87 -8.55 4.66
N ASN A 62 6.91 -9.36 4.89
CA ASN A 62 6.79 -10.81 4.90
C ASN A 62 6.26 -11.25 6.26
N ARG A 63 5.00 -11.68 6.29
CA ARG A 63 4.31 -12.11 7.52
C ARG A 63 4.89 -13.40 8.08
N ASP A 64 5.30 -14.33 7.21
CA ASP A 64 5.82 -15.64 7.64
C ASP A 64 7.20 -15.51 8.28
N ARG A 65 7.99 -14.51 7.88
CA ARG A 65 9.34 -14.26 8.41
C ARG A 65 9.43 -13.12 9.42
N GLY A 66 8.41 -12.29 9.54
CA GLY A 66 8.40 -11.14 10.45
C GLY A 66 9.40 -10.04 10.08
N ILE A 67 9.70 -9.90 8.78
CA ILE A 67 10.65 -8.90 8.25
C ILE A 67 9.98 -8.07 7.16
N GLY A 68 10.44 -6.83 6.97
CA GLY A 68 9.88 -5.94 5.97
C GLY A 68 10.80 -4.81 5.60
N ILE A 69 10.37 -4.07 4.58
CA ILE A 69 11.01 -2.85 4.11
C ILE A 69 9.99 -1.74 4.02
N ILE A 70 10.48 -0.51 4.00
CA ILE A 70 9.70 0.70 3.81
C ILE A 70 10.26 1.44 2.60
N THR A 71 9.38 1.91 1.74
CA THR A 71 9.70 2.79 0.61
C THR A 71 8.61 3.84 0.45
N THR A 72 8.73 4.69 -0.57
CA THR A 72 7.75 5.71 -0.91
C THR A 72 7.29 5.51 -2.34
N ALA A 73 5.98 5.62 -2.57
CA ALA A 73 5.43 5.64 -3.91
C ALA A 73 5.77 6.95 -4.61
N SER A 74 5.88 6.92 -5.93
CA SER A 74 6.08 8.12 -6.76
C SER A 74 4.85 9.03 -6.71
N VAL A 75 4.98 10.23 -7.31
CA VAL A 75 3.86 11.18 -7.43
C VAL A 75 2.66 10.62 -8.21
N ASP A 76 2.87 9.66 -9.10
CA ASP A 76 1.79 8.95 -9.81
C ASP A 76 1.30 7.69 -9.06
N GLY A 77 1.81 7.45 -7.85
CA GLY A 77 1.50 6.32 -6.98
C GLY A 77 2.16 5.00 -7.38
N SER A 78 3.02 5.00 -8.42
CA SER A 78 3.81 3.82 -8.77
C SER A 78 4.89 3.52 -7.74
N VAL A 79 5.33 2.26 -7.67
CA VAL A 79 6.49 1.85 -6.88
C VAL A 79 7.48 1.17 -7.82
N GLY A 80 8.68 1.74 -7.95
CA GLY A 80 9.78 1.10 -8.69
C GLY A 80 10.32 -0.15 -7.99
N GLU A 81 11.30 -0.82 -8.60
CA GLU A 81 11.93 -1.99 -7.97
C GLU A 81 12.52 -1.62 -6.60
N THR A 82 11.95 -2.20 -5.54
CA THR A 82 12.39 -1.93 -4.17
C THR A 82 13.72 -2.61 -3.87
N ALA A 83 14.34 -2.23 -2.74
CA ALA A 83 15.31 -3.11 -2.11
C ALA A 83 14.66 -4.49 -1.83
N PRO A 84 15.42 -5.58 -1.93
CA PRO A 84 14.87 -6.92 -1.72
C PRO A 84 14.56 -7.17 -0.23
N VAL A 85 13.40 -7.74 0.06
CA VAL A 85 13.03 -8.30 1.37
C VAL A 85 13.28 -9.81 1.38
N GLY A 86 13.65 -10.40 2.51
CA GLY A 86 13.73 -11.87 2.61
C GLY A 86 12.36 -12.49 2.40
N ALA A 87 12.22 -13.33 1.38
CA ALA A 87 10.97 -13.99 1.03
C ALA A 87 11.21 -15.15 0.06
N ASP A 88 10.44 -16.22 0.19
CA ASP A 88 10.42 -17.33 -0.75
C ASP A 88 9.02 -17.57 -1.33
N LEU A 89 8.94 -18.28 -2.45
CA LEU A 89 7.68 -18.54 -3.14
C LEU A 89 6.66 -19.21 -2.21
N GLY A 90 5.42 -18.75 -2.27
CA GLY A 90 4.30 -19.22 -1.46
C GLY A 90 4.20 -18.60 -0.07
N GLU A 91 5.18 -17.82 0.37
CA GLU A 91 5.10 -17.10 1.64
C GLU A 91 4.07 -15.93 1.57
N GLN A 92 3.59 -15.51 2.74
CA GLN A 92 2.60 -14.45 2.87
C GLN A 92 3.24 -13.06 2.91
N ILE A 93 2.91 -12.23 1.92
CA ILE A 93 3.36 -10.83 1.86
C ILE A 93 2.18 -9.90 2.04
N VAL A 94 2.30 -8.97 2.98
CA VAL A 94 1.39 -7.84 3.15
C VAL A 94 2.02 -6.62 2.51
N VAL A 95 1.33 -6.06 1.51
CA VAL A 95 1.68 -4.76 0.92
C VAL A 95 0.70 -3.73 1.43
N THR A 96 1.22 -2.71 2.12
CA THR A 96 0.43 -1.61 2.71
C THR A 96 0.83 -0.31 2.08
N PHE A 97 -0.17 0.49 1.69
CA PHE A 97 0.01 1.88 1.32
C PHE A 97 -0.64 2.75 2.39
N GLU A 98 0.16 3.67 2.94
CA GLU A 98 -0.24 4.58 4.00
C GLU A 98 -0.13 6.03 3.53
N ARG A 99 -1.21 6.76 3.69
CA ARG A 99 -1.32 8.21 3.52
C ARG A 99 -1.73 8.83 4.85
N ASP A 100 -1.64 10.15 4.96
CA ASP A 100 -1.91 10.89 6.21
C ASP A 100 -3.26 10.57 6.86
N ASP A 101 -4.27 10.26 6.06
CA ASP A 101 -5.64 10.02 6.52
C ASP A 101 -6.12 8.57 6.36
N GLN A 102 -5.38 7.71 5.67
CA GLN A 102 -5.83 6.37 5.27
C GLN A 102 -4.69 5.36 5.14
N THR A 103 -4.90 4.17 5.68
CA THR A 103 -4.01 3.02 5.54
C THR A 103 -4.79 1.86 4.94
N VAL A 104 -4.30 1.32 3.83
CA VAL A 104 -4.92 0.17 3.17
C VAL A 104 -3.87 -0.89 2.84
N SER A 105 -4.26 -2.15 2.90
CA SER A 105 -3.34 -3.27 2.75
C SER A 105 -3.97 -4.41 1.98
N THR A 106 -3.14 -5.12 1.24
CA THR A 106 -3.51 -6.37 0.57
C THR A 106 -2.48 -7.45 0.93
N CYS A 107 -2.98 -8.64 1.28
CA CYS A 107 -2.14 -9.78 1.65
C CYS A 107 -2.20 -10.85 0.56
N ILE A 108 -1.06 -11.19 -0.02
CA ILE A 108 -0.93 -12.14 -1.13
C ILE A 108 -0.05 -13.33 -0.76
N ARG A 109 -0.21 -14.42 -1.52
CA ARG A 109 0.77 -15.50 -1.59
C ARG A 109 1.82 -15.17 -2.64
N LEU A 110 3.07 -15.08 -2.23
CA LEU A 110 4.17 -14.66 -3.10
C LEU A 110 4.32 -15.63 -4.27
N ARG A 111 4.34 -15.07 -5.48
CA ARG A 111 4.78 -15.77 -6.70
C ARG A 111 5.72 -14.90 -7.52
N GLU A 112 6.44 -15.51 -8.44
CA GLU A 112 7.25 -14.76 -9.41
C GLU A 112 6.36 -13.97 -10.38
N GLY A 113 6.72 -12.72 -10.64
CA GLY A 113 6.02 -11.83 -11.57
C GLY A 113 4.76 -11.18 -10.99
N ALA A 114 3.74 -10.99 -11.83
CA ALA A 114 2.49 -10.33 -11.45
C ALA A 114 1.70 -11.17 -10.45
N GLN A 115 1.13 -10.60 -9.38
CA GLN A 115 0.41 -11.35 -8.34
C GLN A 115 -1.05 -11.66 -8.71
N SER A 116 -1.64 -12.63 -7.99
CA SER A 116 -2.98 -13.14 -8.30
C SER A 116 -4.06 -12.29 -7.66
N ALA A 117 -5.09 -11.91 -8.43
CA ALA A 117 -6.28 -11.26 -7.87
C ALA A 117 -7.16 -12.20 -7.01
N THR A 118 -6.80 -13.49 -6.91
CA THR A 118 -7.58 -14.50 -6.19
C THR A 118 -6.77 -15.33 -5.18
N ASP A 119 -5.44 -15.16 -5.12
CA ASP A 119 -4.56 -15.95 -4.25
C ASP A 119 -4.10 -15.10 -3.06
N TYR A 120 -4.99 -14.99 -2.08
CA TYR A 120 -4.79 -14.20 -0.87
C TYR A 120 -4.21 -15.04 0.26
N CYS A 121 -3.69 -14.36 1.27
CA CYS A 121 -3.26 -14.98 2.51
C CYS A 121 -4.39 -15.81 3.16
N SER A 122 -4.00 -16.91 3.80
CA SER A 122 -4.88 -17.70 4.66
C SER A 122 -4.76 -17.21 6.11
N PRO A 123 -5.82 -17.29 6.93
CA PRO A 123 -5.78 -16.89 8.34
C PRO A 123 -4.63 -17.51 9.13
#